data_AF-A0A4U2ZXG0-F1
#
_entry.id   AF-A0A4U2ZXG0-F1
#
_cell.length_a   1.000
_cell.length_b   1.000
_cell.length_c   1.000
_cell.angle_alpha   90.00
_cell.angle_beta   90.00
_cell.angle_gamma   90.00
#
_symmetry.space_group_name_H-M   'P 1'
#
loop_
_entity.id
_entity.type
_entity.pdbx_description
1 polymer ?
#
loop_
_entity_poly.entity_id
_entity_poly.type
_entity_poly.pdbx_seq_one_letter_code
_entity_poly.pdbx_strand_id
1 'polypeptide(L)' 'MADLYSRINKDDAVVLLVDHQTGLMSGLVRDYGVDEFKNNVLALAHTAK' A
#
# COMPACT_ATOMS: atom_id res chain seq x y z
N MET A 1 11.90 -13.29 -26.75
CA MET A 1 11.40 -12.12 -26.01
C MET A 1 12.08 -12.15 -24.65
N ALA A 2 12.87 -11.14 -24.29
CA ALA A 2 13.43 -11.10 -22.94
C ALA A 2 12.27 -10.85 -21.97
N ASP A 3 12.16 -11.68 -20.93
CA ASP A 3 11.20 -11.47 -19.86
C ASP A 3 11.60 -10.18 -19.12
N LEU A 4 10.72 -9.17 -19.18
CA LEU A 4 10.93 -7.84 -18.60
C LEU A 4 10.54 -7.79 -17.12
N TYR A 5 10.09 -8.91 -16.55
CA TYR A 5 9.63 -8.93 -15.17
C TYR A 5 10.81 -8.98 -14.18
N SER A 6 11.15 -7.83 -13.61
CA SER A 6 12.02 -7.73 -12.44
C SER A 6 11.20 -7.87 -11.17
N ARG A 7 11.27 -9.04 -10.53
CA ARG A 7 10.60 -9.30 -9.25
C ARG A 7 11.14 -8.35 -8.17
N ILE A 8 10.26 -7.91 -7.27
CA ILE A 8 10.66 -7.11 -6.09
C ILE A 8 11.71 -7.85 -5.28
N ASN A 9 12.85 -7.19 -5.05
CA ASN A 9 13.90 -7.65 -4.16
C ASN A 9 13.77 -6.92 -2.83
N LYS A 10 13.66 -7.66 -1.72
CA LYS A 10 13.54 -7.07 -0.37
C LYS A 10 14.76 -6.21 0.02
N ASP A 11 15.93 -6.52 -0.53
CA ASP A 11 17.19 -5.83 -0.21
C ASP A 11 17.41 -4.60 -1.11
N ASP A 12 16.57 -4.40 -2.13
CA ASP A 12 16.62 -3.30 -3.11
C ASP A 12 15.21 -2.79 -3.42
N ALA A 13 14.45 -2.49 -2.37
CA ALA A 13 13.11 -1.95 -2.47
C ALA A 13 12.85 -0.88 -1.40
N VAL A 14 11.95 0.06 -1.72
CA VAL A 14 11.44 1.07 -0.80
C VAL A 14 9.92 1.11 -0.88
N VAL A 15 9.27 1.47 0.23
CA VAL A 15 7.83 1.66 0.30
C VAL A 15 7.53 3.15 0.48
N LEU A 16 6.67 3.69 -0.39
CA LEU A 16 6.20 5.07 -0.33
C LEU A 16 4.72 5.08 0.04
N LEU A 17 4.39 5.60 1.22
CA LEU A 17 3.00 5.82 1.65
C LEU A 17 2.63 7.28 1.39
N VAL A 18 1.84 7.52 0.35
CA VAL A 18 1.45 8.87 -0.07
C VAL A 18 0.05 9.19 0.46
N ASP A 19 -0.11 10.30 1.17
CA ASP A 19 -1.37 10.91 1.59
C ASP A 19 -2.43 9.99 2.27
N HIS A 20 -1.98 9.04 3.11
CA HIS A 20 -2.87 8.21 3.94
C HIS A 20 -3.39 8.95 5.20
N GLN A 21 -3.93 10.15 5.01
CA GLN A 21 -4.45 11.00 6.07
C GLN A 21 -5.91 10.67 6.37
N THR A 22 -6.29 10.66 7.65
CA THR A 22 -7.63 10.28 8.13
C THR A 22 -8.79 10.97 7.40
N GLY A 23 -8.69 12.27 7.12
CA GLY A 23 -9.75 13.03 6.44
C GLY A 23 -9.95 12.66 4.96
N LEU A 24 -8.88 12.28 4.25
CA LEU A 24 -8.96 11.81 2.86
C LEU A 24 -9.51 10.38 2.81
N MET A 25 -9.06 9.54 3.76
CA MET A 25 -9.47 8.14 3.86
C MET A 25 -10.96 7.99 4.22
N SER A 26 -11.48 8.78 5.17
CA SER A 26 -12.89 8.67 5.58
C SER A 26 -13.88 9.41 4.68
N GLY A 27 -13.41 10.39 3.90
CA GLY A 27 -14.27 11.27 3.10
C GLY A 27 -14.37 10.91 1.62
N LEU A 28 -13.31 10.32 1.04
CA LEU A 28 -13.18 10.16 -0.42
C LEU A 28 -13.09 8.71 -0.88
N VAL A 29 -12.59 7.80 -0.05
CA VAL A 29 -12.51 6.37 -0.39
C VAL A 29 -13.90 5.76 -0.24
N ARG A 30 -14.40 5.13 -1.31
CA ARG A 30 -15.78 4.57 -1.38
C ARG A 30 -15.88 3.21 -2.06
N ASP A 31 -14.79 2.77 -2.65
CA ASP A 31 -14.58 1.51 -3.33
C ASP A 31 -14.29 0.36 -2.36
N TYR A 32 -13.85 0.67 -1.13
CA TYR A 32 -13.58 -0.30 -0.06
C TYR A 32 -14.33 0.04 1.22
N GLY A 33 -14.61 -0.99 2.02
CA GLY A 33 -15.03 -0.77 3.41
C GLY A 33 -13.90 -0.14 4.24
N VAL A 34 -14.24 0.77 5.16
CA VAL A 34 -13.25 1.49 5.98
C VAL A 34 -12.34 0.54 6.76
N ASP A 35 -12.90 -0.53 7.32
CA ASP A 35 -12.13 -1.51 8.09
C ASP A 35 -11.18 -2.33 7.21
N GLU A 36 -11.64 -2.74 6.02
CA GLU A 36 -10.81 -3.46 5.04
C GLU A 36 -9.65 -2.58 4.59
N PHE A 37 -9.94 -1.34 4.21
CA PHE A 37 -8.93 -0.38 3.76
C PHE A 37 -7.89 -0.11 4.85
N LYS A 38 -8.34 0.13 6.09
CA LYS A 38 -7.44 0.31 7.24
C LYS A 38 -6.54 -0.91 7.47
N ASN A 39 -7.11 -2.11 7.45
CA ASN A 39 -6.35 -3.34 7.67
C ASN A 39 -5.29 -3.57 6.58
N ASN A 40 -5.63 -3.31 5.31
CA ASN A 40 -4.70 -3.44 4.19
C ASN A 40 -3.52 -2.46 4.30
N VAL A 41 -3.79 -1.21 4.66
CA VAL A 41 -2.75 -0.18 4.88
C VAL A 41 -1.81 -0.58 6.03
N LEU A 42 -2.36 -1.08 7.14
CA LEU A 42 -1.57 -1.55 8.27
C LEU A 42 -0.73 -2.79 7.92
N ALA A 43 -1.27 -3.73 7.16
CA ALA A 43 -0.55 -4.92 6.70
C ALA A 43 0.61 -4.55 5.76
N LEU A 44 0.40 -3.62 4.83
CA LEU A 44 1.45 -3.10 3.96
C LEU A 44 2.55 -2.41 4.78
N ALA A 45 2.18 -1.55 5.73
CA ALA A 45 3.13 -0.88 6.61
C ALA A 45 3.93 -1.86 7.48
N HIS A 46 3.29 -2.93 7.98
CA HIS A 46 3.97 -4.00 8.70
C HIS A 46 4.92 -4.81 7.83
N THR A 47 4.60 -5.01 6.55
CA THR A 47 5.48 -5.71 5.61
C THR A 47 6.72 -4.88 5.26
N ALA A 48 6.58 -3.55 5.32
CA ALA A 48 7.66 -2.60 5.07
C ALA A 48 8.61 -2.39 6.27
N LYS A 49 8.23 -2.85 7.46
CA LYS A 49 8.97 -2.67 8.73
C LYS A 49 9.78 -3.91 9.08
#